data_AF-D7B1A3-F1
#
_entry.id   AF-D7B1A3-F1
#
_cell.length_a   1.000
_cell.length_b   1.000
_cell.length_c   1.000
_cell.angle_alpha   90.00
_cell.angle_beta   90.00
_cell.angle_gamma   90.00
#
_symmetry.space_group_name_H-M   'P 1'
#
loop_
_entity.id
_entity.type
_entity.pdbx_description
1 polymer ?
#
loop_
_entity_poly.entity_id
_entity_poly.type
_entity_poly.pdbx_seq_one_letter_code
_entity_poly.pdbx_strand_id
1 'polypeptide(L)'
;MTTDQRTAPGHAAAPLSHRTIRPRILYFGTPVVLLSTVNEDGTPNLAPISSAWALGYLLVLGLGATGQTARNLAARPELVASFPAAENWASVERLAPLTGRSPVPPGKPPGCRFEADKFAAAGLTPQESQRVAPPRVAECPLQLEARAVRVDADASGDFTVVQAEVLRVHADERLVVPGTDHVDPARWNPMIYNFRHYFGLGRQYGHSHRSETPGS
;
A
#
# COMPACT_ATOMS: atom_id res chain seq x y z
N MET A 1 3.41 46.18 -37.45
CA MET A 1 2.86 44.81 -37.27
C MET A 1 3.19 44.38 -35.86
N THR A 2 2.29 44.67 -34.93
CA THR A 2 2.39 44.30 -33.52
C THR A 2 1.54 43.06 -33.31
N THR A 3 2.19 41.95 -33.00
CA THR A 3 1.55 40.66 -32.74
C THR A 3 0.91 40.70 -31.36
N ASP A 4 -0.42 40.68 -31.34
CA ASP A 4 -1.26 40.65 -30.15
C ASP A 4 -1.15 39.26 -29.49
N GLN A 5 -0.47 39.18 -28.35
CA GLN A 5 -0.44 38.00 -27.50
C GLN A 5 -1.79 37.90 -26.78
N ARG A 6 -2.69 37.06 -27.30
CA ARG A 6 -3.90 36.63 -26.58
C ARG A 6 -3.49 35.85 -25.34
N THR A 7 -3.50 36.53 -24.19
CA THR A 7 -3.55 35.94 -22.86
C THR A 7 -4.79 35.04 -22.75
N ALA A 8 -4.58 33.77 -22.41
CA ALA A 8 -5.68 32.87 -22.09
C ALA A 8 -6.38 33.36 -20.81
N PRO A 9 -7.72 33.46 -20.77
CA PRO A 9 -8.44 33.93 -19.59
C PRO A 9 -8.29 32.92 -18.45
N GLY A 10 -7.66 33.35 -17.35
CA GLY A 10 -7.61 32.61 -16.09
C GLY A 10 -9.04 32.41 -15.57
N HIS A 11 -9.51 31.17 -15.57
CA HIS A 11 -10.80 30.83 -15.00
C HIS A 11 -10.66 30.80 -13.48
N ALA A 12 -10.92 31.93 -12.82
CA ALA A 12 -11.05 31.94 -11.36
C ALA A 12 -12.30 31.11 -11.01
N ALA A 13 -12.10 29.87 -10.57
CA ALA A 13 -13.18 29.00 -10.14
C ALA A 13 -13.94 29.67 -8.98
N ALA A 14 -15.27 29.67 -9.06
CA ALA A 14 -16.11 30.18 -7.99
C ALA A 14 -15.77 29.47 -6.66
N PRO A 15 -15.81 30.19 -5.52
CA PRO A 15 -15.48 29.60 -4.22
C PRO A 15 -16.40 28.42 -3.91
N LEU A 16 -15.81 27.33 -3.43
CA LEU A 16 -16.54 26.13 -3.02
C LEU A 16 -17.33 26.40 -1.73
N SER A 17 -18.57 25.91 -1.66
CA SER A 17 -19.33 25.86 -0.41
C SER A 17 -18.94 24.62 0.39
N HIS A 18 -18.78 24.78 1.71
CA HIS A 18 -18.32 23.71 2.60
C HIS A 18 -19.39 23.40 3.66
N ARG A 19 -19.51 22.12 4.03
CA ARG A 19 -20.36 21.65 5.12
C ARG A 19 -19.52 20.89 6.15
N THR A 20 -19.71 21.19 7.43
CA THR A 20 -19.08 20.44 8.52
C THR A 20 -19.70 19.05 8.63
N ILE A 21 -18.87 18.01 8.55
CA ILE A 21 -19.26 16.59 8.68
C ILE A 21 -18.20 15.84 9.50
N ARG A 22 -18.53 14.64 10.01
CA ARG A 22 -17.60 13.73 10.70
C ARG A 22 -17.60 12.36 10.00
N PRO A 23 -16.75 12.15 8.99
CA PRO A 23 -16.63 10.86 8.32
C PRO A 23 -16.21 9.75 9.29
N ARG A 24 -16.68 8.52 9.04
CA ARG A 24 -16.31 7.35 9.87
C ARG A 24 -14.88 6.86 9.61
N ILE A 25 -14.32 7.21 8.46
CA ILE A 25 -12.96 6.88 8.04
C ILE A 25 -12.38 8.05 7.24
N LEU A 26 -11.06 8.17 7.26
CA LEU A 26 -10.31 9.28 6.65
C LEU A 26 -9.35 8.77 5.55
N TYR A 27 -9.75 7.73 4.82
CA TYR A 27 -9.00 7.21 3.68
C TYR A 27 -9.43 7.93 2.40
N PHE A 28 -8.71 9.01 2.09
CA PHE A 28 -9.02 9.93 0.98
C PHE A 28 -8.51 9.45 -0.40
N GLY A 29 -8.12 8.18 -0.52
CA GLY A 29 -7.44 7.65 -1.70
C GLY A 29 -5.99 7.33 -1.41
N THR A 30 -5.75 6.26 -0.67
CA THR A 30 -4.41 5.76 -0.37
C THR A 30 -4.11 4.46 -1.12
N PRO A 31 -2.86 4.18 -1.48
CA PRO A 31 -2.51 2.89 -2.07
C PRO A 31 -2.84 1.74 -1.11
N VAL A 32 -3.41 0.66 -1.65
CA VAL A 32 -3.48 -0.62 -0.96
C VAL A 32 -2.10 -1.27 -1.00
N VAL A 33 -1.69 -1.87 0.12
CA VAL A 33 -0.46 -2.64 0.24
C VAL A 33 -0.79 -3.98 0.87
N LEU A 34 -0.29 -5.06 0.27
CA LEU A 34 -0.27 -6.39 0.86
C LEU A 34 1.04 -6.56 1.63
N LEU A 35 0.94 -6.63 2.96
CA LEU A 35 2.09 -6.86 3.85
C LEU A 35 2.26 -8.35 4.14
N SER A 36 3.41 -8.88 3.73
CA SER A 36 3.86 -10.22 4.09
C SER A 36 4.85 -10.15 5.26
N THR A 37 4.66 -11.04 6.24
CA THR A 37 5.52 -11.21 7.42
C THR A 37 5.62 -12.70 7.76
N VAL A 38 6.55 -13.09 8.63
CA VAL A 38 6.72 -14.49 9.05
C VAL A 38 6.18 -14.71 10.46
N ASN A 39 5.39 -15.77 10.63
CA ASN A 39 4.86 -16.25 11.90
C ASN A 39 5.95 -16.95 12.73
N GLU A 40 5.59 -17.37 13.94
CA GLU A 40 6.52 -18.03 14.85
C GLU A 40 6.98 -19.41 14.40
N ASP A 41 6.11 -20.13 13.70
CA ASP A 41 6.37 -21.44 13.09
C ASP A 41 7.07 -21.36 11.72
N GLY A 42 7.46 -20.16 11.28
CA GLY A 42 8.10 -19.93 9.97
C GLY A 42 7.11 -19.78 8.81
N THR A 43 5.81 -19.97 9.01
CA THR A 43 4.80 -19.82 7.95
C THR A 43 4.57 -18.34 7.60
N PRO A 44 4.18 -18.04 6.35
CA PRO A 44 3.91 -16.66 5.95
C PRO A 44 2.54 -16.17 6.45
N ASN A 45 2.46 -14.88 6.77
CA ASN A 45 1.22 -14.17 7.07
C ASN A 45 1.07 -12.97 6.13
N LEU A 46 -0.08 -12.86 5.47
CA LEU A 46 -0.40 -11.80 4.50
C LEU A 46 -1.56 -10.91 4.98
N ALA A 47 -1.41 -9.59 4.98
CA ALA A 47 -2.48 -8.68 5.39
C ALA A 47 -2.58 -7.45 4.47
N PRO A 48 -3.79 -7.08 4.00
CA PRO A 48 -4.00 -5.82 3.30
C PRO A 48 -4.02 -4.65 4.29
N ILE A 49 -3.38 -3.55 3.91
CA ILE A 49 -3.45 -2.27 4.60
C ILE A 49 -3.64 -1.14 3.58
N SER A 50 -4.15 -0.01 4.05
CA SER A 50 -4.26 1.23 3.29
C SER A 50 -3.58 2.41 3.99
N SER A 51 -2.82 2.14 5.06
CA SER A 51 -2.10 3.11 5.87
C SER A 51 -0.61 2.98 5.62
N ALA A 52 -0.15 3.40 4.44
CA ALA A 52 1.24 3.31 4.03
C ALA A 52 1.64 4.56 3.23
N TRP A 53 2.81 5.14 3.56
CA TRP A 53 3.44 6.21 2.76
C TRP A 53 4.97 6.12 2.88
N ALA A 54 5.67 6.79 1.96
CA ALA A 54 7.13 6.76 1.89
C ALA A 54 7.76 8.12 2.22
N LEU A 55 8.93 8.10 2.84
CA LEU A 55 9.82 9.22 3.09
C LEU A 55 11.22 8.83 2.58
N GLY A 56 11.47 9.03 1.28
CA GLY A 56 12.63 8.43 0.62
C GLY A 56 12.51 6.89 0.57
N TYR A 57 13.54 6.18 1.03
CA TYR A 57 13.55 4.71 1.14
C TYR A 57 13.01 4.19 2.48
N LEU A 58 12.30 5.02 3.26
CA LEU A 58 11.64 4.63 4.49
C LEU A 58 10.12 4.56 4.28
N LEU A 59 9.50 3.40 4.55
CA LEU A 59 8.06 3.25 4.64
C LEU A 59 7.57 3.56 6.06
N VAL A 60 6.47 4.28 6.17
CA VAL A 60 5.72 4.44 7.42
C VAL A 60 4.37 3.73 7.27
N LEU A 61 4.10 2.78 8.17
CA LEU A 61 2.96 1.88 8.08
C LEU A 61 2.12 1.95 9.36
N GLY A 62 0.80 2.05 9.21
CA GLY A 62 -0.15 1.99 10.32
C GLY A 62 -0.85 0.63 10.38
N LEU A 63 -0.70 -0.09 11.48
CA LEU A 63 -1.26 -1.43 11.70
C LEU A 63 -2.18 -1.44 12.91
N GLY A 64 -3.27 -2.20 12.90
CA GLY A 64 -4.04 -2.44 14.12
C GLY A 64 -3.21 -3.26 15.11
N ALA A 65 -3.06 -2.78 16.36
CA ALA A 65 -2.13 -3.35 17.35
C ALA A 65 -2.42 -4.83 17.70
N THR A 66 -3.69 -5.25 17.58
CA THR A 66 -4.09 -6.64 17.84
C THR A 66 -3.84 -7.59 16.65
N GLY A 67 -3.39 -7.09 15.50
CA GLY A 67 -3.16 -7.89 14.29
C GLY A 67 -1.96 -8.84 14.37
N GLN A 68 -1.98 -9.89 13.55
CA GLN A 68 -0.85 -10.83 13.43
C GLN A 68 0.40 -10.13 12.87
N THR A 69 0.24 -9.23 11.89
CA THR A 69 1.35 -8.48 11.29
C THR A 69 2.08 -7.63 12.34
N ALA A 70 1.35 -6.93 13.23
CA ALA A 70 1.95 -6.16 14.32
C ALA A 70 2.71 -7.07 15.31
N ARG A 71 2.10 -8.22 15.69
CA ARG A 71 2.77 -9.23 16.53
C ARG A 71 4.05 -9.77 15.89
N ASN A 72 4.02 -10.06 14.59
CA ASN A 72 5.18 -10.56 13.87
C ASN A 72 6.30 -9.51 13.88
N LEU A 73 5.99 -8.26 13.53
CA LEU A 73 7.00 -7.18 13.44
C LEU A 73 7.63 -6.80 14.77
N ALA A 74 6.91 -6.96 15.88
CA ALA A 74 7.49 -6.76 17.22
C ALA A 74 8.60 -7.78 17.55
N ALA A 75 8.58 -8.97 16.96
CA ALA A 75 9.56 -10.04 17.23
C ALA A 75 10.52 -10.30 16.06
N ARG A 76 10.07 -10.08 14.82
CA ARG A 76 10.74 -10.40 13.56
C ARG A 76 10.58 -9.18 12.64
N PRO A 77 11.61 -8.34 12.49
CA PRO A 77 11.46 -7.03 11.86
C PRO A 77 11.34 -7.10 10.34
N GLU A 78 11.45 -8.26 9.71
CA GLU A 78 11.42 -8.41 8.26
C GLU A 78 9.99 -8.42 7.71
N LEU A 79 9.80 -7.72 6.58
CA LEU A 79 8.53 -7.64 5.87
C LEU A 79 8.74 -7.45 4.36
N VAL A 80 7.68 -7.77 3.62
CA VAL A 80 7.52 -7.32 2.23
C VAL A 80 6.26 -6.50 2.11
N ALA A 81 6.37 -5.32 1.48
CA ALA A 81 5.25 -4.50 1.04
C ALA A 81 5.02 -4.68 -0.46
N SER A 82 3.95 -5.39 -0.83
CA SER A 82 3.58 -5.65 -2.21
C SER A 82 2.39 -4.79 -2.62
N PHE A 83 2.49 -4.10 -3.75
CA PHE A 83 1.48 -3.18 -4.26
C PHE A 83 0.69 -3.86 -5.38
N PRO A 84 -0.59 -4.22 -5.16
CA PRO A 84 -1.42 -4.83 -6.19
C PRO A 84 -1.85 -3.80 -7.24
N ALA A 85 -2.02 -4.27 -8.47
CA ALA A 85 -2.74 -3.53 -9.50
C ALA A 85 -4.23 -3.42 -9.15
N ALA A 86 -4.92 -2.41 -9.67
CA ALA A 86 -6.33 -2.14 -9.34
C ALA A 86 -7.27 -3.32 -9.59
N GLU A 87 -6.98 -4.13 -10.62
CA GLU A 87 -7.79 -5.27 -11.05
C GLU A 87 -7.77 -6.42 -10.03
N ASN A 88 -6.76 -6.48 -9.15
CA ASN A 88 -6.60 -7.54 -8.15
C ASN A 88 -7.45 -7.33 -6.87
N TRP A 89 -8.45 -6.44 -6.91
CA TRP A 89 -9.26 -6.08 -5.73
C TRP A 89 -9.99 -7.27 -5.09
N ALA A 90 -10.40 -8.25 -5.90
CA ALA A 90 -11.10 -9.43 -5.39
C ALA A 90 -10.21 -10.27 -4.46
N SER A 91 -8.90 -10.34 -4.72
CA SER A 91 -7.93 -11.03 -3.85
C SER A 91 -7.75 -10.28 -2.53
N VAL A 92 -7.72 -8.95 -2.57
CA VAL A 92 -7.67 -8.09 -1.38
C VAL A 92 -8.94 -8.25 -0.53
N GLU A 93 -10.10 -8.28 -1.17
CA GLU A 93 -11.38 -8.44 -0.45
C GLU A 93 -11.51 -9.82 0.20
N ARG A 94 -10.99 -10.88 -0.43
CA ARG A 94 -10.91 -12.22 0.20
C ARG A 94 -10.07 -12.23 1.48
N LEU A 95 -9.06 -11.35 1.59
CA LEU A 95 -8.23 -11.21 2.80
C LEU A 95 -8.88 -10.37 3.90
N ALA A 96 -9.76 -9.43 3.56
CA ALA A 96 -10.32 -8.46 4.49
C ALA A 96 -10.98 -9.07 5.76
N PRO A 97 -11.76 -10.17 5.68
CA PRO A 97 -12.35 -10.80 6.86
C PRO A 97 -11.40 -11.79 7.57
N LEU A 98 -10.12 -11.83 7.25
CA LEU A 98 -9.19 -12.85 7.77
C LEU A 98 -8.23 -12.28 8.81
N THR A 99 -7.83 -13.11 9.76
CA THR A 99 -6.73 -12.80 10.68
C THR A 99 -5.84 -14.02 10.88
N GLY A 100 -4.52 -13.80 11.01
CA GLY A 100 -3.59 -14.86 11.41
C GLY A 100 -3.55 -15.11 12.93
N ARG A 101 -4.42 -14.46 13.70
CA ARG A 101 -4.50 -14.61 15.15
C ARG A 101 -5.49 -15.70 15.52
N SER A 102 -5.05 -16.67 16.33
CA SER A 102 -5.88 -17.69 16.95
C SER A 102 -5.65 -17.70 18.47
N PRO A 103 -6.68 -17.49 19.31
CA PRO A 103 -8.07 -17.16 18.94
C PRO A 103 -8.18 -15.78 18.27
N VAL A 104 -9.30 -15.55 17.56
CA VAL A 104 -9.60 -14.23 16.96
C VAL A 104 -9.70 -13.18 18.08
N PRO A 105 -8.92 -12.08 18.03
CA PRO A 105 -8.92 -11.09 19.09
C PRO A 105 -10.29 -10.41 19.27
N PRO A 106 -10.66 -10.05 20.51
CA PRO A 106 -11.85 -9.23 20.74
C PRO A 106 -11.71 -7.87 20.03
N GLY A 107 -12.84 -7.32 19.56
CA GLY A 107 -12.88 -6.04 18.84
C GLY A 107 -12.60 -6.14 17.34
N LYS A 108 -12.31 -7.33 16.80
CA LYS A 108 -12.30 -7.55 15.35
C LYS A 108 -13.70 -7.35 14.75
N PRO A 109 -13.81 -6.84 13.51
CA PRO A 109 -15.10 -6.66 12.85
C PRO A 109 -15.92 -7.96 12.79
N PRO A 110 -17.26 -7.89 12.80
CA PRO A 110 -18.12 -9.05 12.58
C PRO A 110 -17.74 -9.81 11.31
N GLY A 111 -17.72 -11.14 11.39
CA GLY A 111 -17.30 -12.02 10.29
C GLY A 111 -15.78 -12.21 10.17
N CYS A 112 -14.96 -11.54 11.00
CA CYS A 112 -13.54 -11.83 11.05
C CYS A 112 -13.29 -13.25 11.58
N ARG A 113 -12.51 -14.05 10.83
CA ARG A 113 -12.16 -15.41 11.20
C ARG A 113 -10.66 -15.66 11.10
N PHE A 114 -10.19 -16.66 11.83
CA PHE A 114 -8.82 -17.15 11.70
C PHE A 114 -8.63 -17.81 10.33
N GLU A 115 -7.47 -17.55 9.72
CA GLU A 115 -6.97 -18.26 8.55
C GLU A 115 -5.45 -18.41 8.69
N ALA A 116 -4.97 -19.64 8.57
CA ALA A 116 -3.54 -19.94 8.64
C ALA A 116 -2.87 -19.64 7.30
N ASP A 117 -3.47 -20.08 6.18
CA ASP A 117 -2.92 -19.89 4.84
C ASP A 117 -3.66 -18.78 4.10
N LYS A 118 -3.24 -17.54 4.39
CA LYS A 118 -3.85 -16.36 3.78
C LYS A 118 -3.43 -16.12 2.34
N PHE A 119 -2.32 -16.70 1.87
CA PHE A 119 -1.95 -16.64 0.45
C PHE A 119 -2.94 -17.48 -0.36
N ALA A 120 -3.16 -18.74 0.03
CA ALA A 120 -4.12 -19.61 -0.64
C ALA A 120 -5.56 -19.07 -0.55
N ALA A 121 -5.99 -18.61 0.63
CA ALA A 121 -7.34 -18.03 0.80
C ALA A 121 -7.58 -16.79 -0.10
N ALA A 122 -6.52 -16.03 -0.39
CA ALA A 122 -6.57 -14.89 -1.29
C ALA A 122 -6.42 -15.29 -2.77
N GLY A 123 -6.07 -16.53 -3.10
CA GLY A 123 -5.69 -16.93 -4.45
C GLY A 123 -4.45 -16.18 -4.95
N LEU A 124 -3.46 -16.00 -4.07
CA LEU A 124 -2.20 -15.32 -4.36
C LEU A 124 -1.04 -16.29 -4.17
N THR A 125 0.02 -16.11 -4.96
CA THR A 125 1.16 -17.02 -4.98
C THR A 125 2.34 -16.42 -4.21
N PRO A 126 2.87 -17.12 -3.19
CA PRO A 126 4.09 -16.68 -2.52
C PRO A 126 5.28 -16.81 -3.48
N GLN A 127 6.07 -15.75 -3.59
CA GLN A 127 7.29 -15.69 -4.36
C GLN A 127 8.48 -15.48 -3.42
N GLU A 128 9.61 -16.15 -3.65
CA GLU A 128 10.79 -15.99 -2.81
C GLU A 128 11.36 -14.56 -2.87
N SER A 129 11.82 -14.09 -1.71
CA SER A 129 12.48 -12.81 -1.48
C SER A 129 14.00 -12.96 -1.52
N GLN A 130 14.73 -11.88 -1.80
CA GLN A 130 16.19 -11.92 -1.95
C GLN A 130 16.97 -11.48 -0.70
N ARG A 131 16.36 -10.68 0.17
CA ARG A 131 16.98 -9.99 1.31
C ARG A 131 16.27 -10.24 2.63
N VAL A 132 15.04 -10.74 2.60
CA VAL A 132 14.20 -10.98 3.78
C VAL A 132 13.51 -12.35 3.70
N ALA A 133 13.10 -12.90 4.84
CA ALA A 133 12.41 -14.19 4.92
C ALA A 133 10.94 -14.19 4.43
N PRO A 134 10.10 -13.16 4.69
CA PRO A 134 8.72 -13.16 4.22
C PRO A 134 8.64 -13.19 2.69
N PRO A 135 7.74 -13.99 2.10
CA PRO A 135 7.62 -14.07 0.65
C PRO A 135 6.98 -12.81 0.06
N ARG A 136 7.39 -12.51 -1.16
CA ARG A 136 6.76 -11.61 -2.13
C ARG A 136 5.42 -12.18 -2.63
N VAL A 137 4.62 -11.34 -3.29
CA VAL A 137 3.34 -11.71 -3.91
C VAL A 137 3.51 -11.68 -5.43
N ALA A 138 3.47 -12.84 -6.09
CA ALA A 138 3.80 -12.95 -7.51
C ALA A 138 2.91 -12.09 -8.41
N GLU A 139 1.65 -11.89 -8.02
CA GLU A 139 0.65 -11.11 -8.75
C GLU A 139 0.78 -9.58 -8.54
N CYS A 140 1.69 -9.13 -7.68
CA CYS A 140 1.95 -7.71 -7.43
C CYS A 140 3.10 -7.18 -8.30
N PRO A 141 2.87 -6.18 -9.16
CA PRO A 141 3.88 -5.69 -10.09
C PRO A 141 4.91 -4.73 -9.45
N LEU A 142 4.68 -4.24 -8.22
CA LEU A 142 5.67 -3.51 -7.44
C LEU A 142 5.75 -4.08 -6.03
N GLN A 143 6.96 -4.37 -5.56
CA GLN A 143 7.18 -5.05 -4.30
C GLN A 143 8.46 -4.55 -3.62
N LEU A 144 8.39 -4.32 -2.32
CA LEU A 144 9.49 -3.76 -1.52
C LEU A 144 9.82 -4.72 -0.39
N GLU A 145 11.04 -5.26 -0.41
CA GLU A 145 11.58 -5.98 0.73
C GLU A 145 12.13 -4.96 1.72
N ALA A 146 11.74 -5.06 2.99
CA ALA A 146 12.07 -4.05 3.99
C ALA A 146 12.32 -4.67 5.36
N ARG A 147 12.98 -3.89 6.23
CA ARG A 147 13.18 -4.21 7.64
C ARG A 147 12.64 -3.08 8.52
N ALA A 148 11.74 -3.41 9.43
CA ALA A 148 11.27 -2.52 10.47
C ALA A 148 12.46 -2.06 11.34
N VAL A 149 12.67 -0.75 11.37
CA VAL A 149 13.68 -0.08 12.20
C VAL A 149 13.07 0.56 13.45
N ARG A 150 11.76 0.84 13.43
CA ARG A 150 10.96 1.22 14.61
C ARG A 150 9.57 0.62 14.55
N VAL A 151 9.05 0.20 15.70
CA VAL A 151 7.73 -0.40 15.88
C VAL A 151 7.17 0.15 17.18
N ASP A 152 6.40 1.24 17.08
CA ASP A 152 5.92 1.99 18.25
C ASP A 152 4.39 1.94 18.32
N ALA A 153 3.83 2.02 19.53
CA ALA A 153 2.40 2.24 19.69
C ALA A 153 2.04 3.69 19.28
N ASP A 154 0.86 3.89 18.70
CA ASP A 154 0.31 5.23 18.54
C ASP A 154 -0.17 5.80 19.89
N ALA A 155 -0.60 7.06 19.90
CA ALA A 155 -1.05 7.72 21.13
C ALA A 155 -2.29 7.05 21.78
N SER A 156 -3.14 6.38 20.99
CA SER A 156 -4.29 5.65 21.52
C SER A 156 -3.94 4.26 22.06
N GLY A 157 -2.87 3.65 21.55
CA GLY A 157 -2.52 2.26 21.79
C GLY A 157 -3.30 1.27 20.91
N ASP A 158 -4.26 1.74 20.11
CA ASP A 158 -5.05 0.89 19.20
C ASP A 158 -4.26 0.52 17.94
N PHE A 159 -3.23 1.29 17.61
CA PHE A 159 -2.42 1.12 16.41
C PHE A 159 -0.92 0.98 16.74
N THR A 160 -0.23 0.32 15.83
CA THR A 160 1.22 0.26 15.77
C THR A 160 1.68 1.06 14.56
N VAL A 161 2.60 2.01 14.78
CA VAL A 161 3.29 2.76 13.74
C VAL A 161 4.64 2.10 13.50
N VAL A 162 4.84 1.61 12.28
CA VAL A 162 6.08 0.96 11.87
C VAL A 162 6.83 1.86 10.92
N GLN A 163 8.11 2.10 11.19
CA GLN A 163 9.04 2.67 10.23
C GLN A 163 9.91 1.53 9.69
N ALA A 164 9.92 1.34 8.38
CA ALA A 164 10.61 0.23 7.73
C ALA A 164 11.53 0.74 6.62
N GLU A 165 12.81 0.39 6.70
CA GLU A 165 13.81 0.70 5.69
C GLU A 165 13.69 -0.29 4.52
N VAL A 166 13.55 0.23 3.31
CA VAL A 166 13.49 -0.56 2.08
C VAL A 166 14.88 -1.03 1.70
N LEU A 167 15.05 -2.35 1.59
CA LEU A 167 16.30 -3.03 1.25
C LEU A 167 16.40 -3.38 -0.24
N ARG A 168 15.25 -3.65 -0.87
CA ARG A 168 15.17 -4.02 -2.30
C ARG A 168 13.81 -3.62 -2.87
N VAL A 169 13.84 -3.10 -4.09
CA VAL A 169 12.64 -2.85 -4.91
C VAL A 169 12.61 -3.87 -6.04
N HIS A 170 11.43 -4.44 -6.29
CA HIS A 170 11.13 -5.28 -7.45
C HIS A 170 10.00 -4.63 -8.23
N ALA A 171 10.23 -4.39 -9.51
CA ALA A 171 9.24 -3.88 -10.43
C ALA A 171 9.06 -4.88 -11.58
N ASP A 172 7.82 -5.07 -12.01
CA ASP A 172 7.51 -5.71 -13.28
C ASP A 172 8.21 -4.94 -14.41
N GLU A 173 8.93 -5.64 -15.28
CA GLU A 173 9.72 -5.01 -16.35
C GLU A 173 8.90 -4.07 -17.22
N ARG A 174 7.60 -4.35 -17.40
CA ARG A 174 6.71 -3.50 -18.19
C ARG A 174 6.52 -2.12 -17.57
N LEU A 175 6.69 -1.99 -16.26
CA LEU A 175 6.58 -0.72 -15.53
C LEU A 175 7.88 0.08 -15.54
N VAL A 176 9.03 -0.53 -15.85
CA VAL A 176 10.32 0.15 -15.77
C VAL A 176 10.61 0.87 -17.08
N VAL A 177 10.99 2.14 -16.99
CA VAL A 177 11.47 2.91 -18.15
C VAL A 177 12.80 2.31 -18.62
N PRO A 178 12.93 1.88 -19.88
CA PRO A 178 14.10 1.16 -20.37
C PRO A 178 15.42 1.87 -20.08
N GLY A 179 16.39 1.14 -19.51
CA GLY A 179 17.72 1.66 -19.20
C GLY A 179 17.81 2.54 -17.96
N THR A 180 16.76 2.59 -17.14
CA THR A 180 16.70 3.40 -15.91
C THR A 180 16.09 2.63 -14.74
N ASP A 181 16.11 3.22 -13.55
CA ASP A 181 15.40 2.72 -12.36
C ASP A 181 14.05 3.43 -12.13
N HIS A 182 13.51 4.13 -13.14
CA HIS A 182 12.25 4.86 -13.02
C HIS A 182 11.04 3.98 -13.36
N VAL A 183 9.98 4.11 -12.56
CA VAL A 183 8.66 3.56 -12.85
C VAL A 183 7.90 4.51 -13.78
N ASP A 184 7.36 3.98 -14.88
CA ASP A 184 6.49 4.70 -15.81
C ASP A 184 5.10 4.92 -15.19
N PRO A 185 4.73 6.18 -14.83
CA PRO A 185 3.45 6.47 -14.20
C PRO A 185 2.25 6.27 -15.14
N ALA A 186 2.46 6.20 -16.46
CA ALA A 186 1.38 5.92 -17.41
C ALA A 186 1.04 4.43 -17.47
N ARG A 187 1.96 3.55 -17.05
CA ARG A 187 1.77 2.10 -16.99
C ARG A 187 1.41 1.60 -15.59
N TRP A 188 1.81 2.35 -14.56
CA TRP A 188 1.51 1.99 -13.18
C TRP A 188 0.06 2.33 -12.80
N ASN A 189 -0.78 1.31 -12.61
CA ASN A 189 -2.17 1.45 -12.14
C ASN A 189 -2.35 0.82 -10.74
N PRO A 190 -1.94 1.51 -9.65
CA PRO A 190 -2.11 1.03 -8.28
C PRO A 190 -3.59 0.87 -7.91
N MET A 191 -3.87 -0.10 -7.05
CA MET A 191 -5.14 -0.11 -6.32
C MET A 191 -5.18 0.98 -5.26
N ILE A 192 -6.20 1.83 -5.33
CA ILE A 192 -6.47 2.92 -4.41
C ILE A 192 -7.68 2.59 -3.54
N TYR A 193 -7.50 2.65 -2.22
CA TYR A 193 -8.59 2.56 -1.25
C TYR A 193 -9.13 3.95 -0.94
N ASN A 194 -10.39 4.18 -1.31
CA ASN A 194 -11.06 5.46 -1.15
C ASN A 194 -12.42 5.25 -0.50
N PHE A 195 -12.54 5.63 0.77
CA PHE A 195 -13.74 5.44 1.58
C PHE A 195 -14.38 4.04 1.53
N ARG A 196 -13.60 2.95 1.68
CA ARG A 196 -14.05 1.54 1.55
C ARG A 196 -14.43 1.06 0.16
N HIS A 197 -13.96 1.75 -0.86
CA HIS A 197 -14.11 1.34 -2.24
C HIS A 197 -12.72 1.24 -2.88
N TYR A 198 -12.59 0.34 -3.85
CA TYR A 198 -11.36 0.13 -4.60
C TYR A 198 -11.45 0.85 -5.93
N PHE A 199 -10.39 1.60 -6.28
CA PHE A 199 -10.25 2.33 -7.53
C PHE A 199 -8.89 2.06 -8.18
N GLY A 200 -8.77 2.33 -9.47
CA GLY A 200 -7.49 2.56 -10.14
C GLY A 200 -7.22 4.05 -10.35
N LEU A 201 -6.12 4.39 -11.00
CA LEU A 201 -5.85 5.75 -11.43
C LEU A 201 -6.74 6.12 -12.64
N GLY A 202 -7.11 7.40 -12.70
CA GLY A 202 -7.75 7.99 -13.87
C GLY A 202 -6.74 8.59 -14.85
N ARG A 203 -7.22 9.45 -15.75
CA ARG A 203 -6.38 10.21 -16.67
C ARG A 203 -5.32 11.04 -15.91
N GLN A 204 -4.07 10.97 -16.38
CA GLN A 204 -3.00 11.87 -15.93
C GLN A 204 -3.27 13.30 -16.40
N TYR A 205 -3.15 14.27 -15.48
CA TYR A 205 -3.37 15.69 -15.77
C TYR A 205 -2.08 16.47 -16.05
N GLY A 206 -0.92 15.97 -15.60
CA GLY A 206 0.37 16.63 -15.78
C GLY A 206 1.49 15.93 -15.01
N HIS A 207 2.62 16.60 -14.85
CA HIS A 207 3.79 16.11 -14.13
C HIS A 207 4.42 17.24 -13.28
N SER A 208 5.24 16.87 -12.29
CA SER A 208 5.96 17.85 -11.46
C SER A 208 7.21 18.36 -12.19
N HIS A 209 7.67 19.57 -11.87
CA HIS A 209 8.97 20.10 -12.38
C HIS A 209 10.19 19.24 -11.99
N ARG A 210 10.02 18.28 -11.07
CA ARG A 210 11.03 17.29 -10.66
C ARG A 210 10.89 15.94 -11.39
N SER A 211 10.02 15.85 -12.39
CA SER A 211 9.85 14.63 -13.19
C SER A 211 11.11 14.37 -14.02
N GLU A 212 11.69 13.19 -13.86
CA GLU A 212 12.86 12.73 -14.62
C GLU A 212 12.49 11.63 -15.64
N THR A 213 11.22 11.20 -15.68
CA THR A 213 10.74 10.23 -16.66
C THR A 213 10.64 10.86 -18.06
N PRO A 214 11.29 10.30 -19.09
CA PRO A 214 11.27 10.85 -20.45
C PRO A 214 9.84 10.94 -21.03
N GLY A 215 9.52 12.06 -21.68
CA GLY A 215 8.25 12.21 -22.41
C GLY A 215 7.04 12.62 -21.55
N SER A 216 7.26 13.06 -20.31
CA SER A 216 6.25 13.72 -19.49
C SER A 216 5.88 15.10 -20.01
#